data_AF-A0A8S9XX74-F1
#
_entry.id   AF-A0A8S9XX74-F1
#
_cell.length_a   1.000
_cell.length_b   1.000
_cell.length_c   1.000
_cell.angle_alpha   90.00
_cell.angle_beta   90.00
_cell.angle_gamma   90.00
#
_symmetry.space_group_name_H-M   'P 1'
#
loop_
_entity.id
_entity.type
_entity.pdbx_description
1 polymer ?
#
loop_
_entity_poly.entity_id
_entity_poly.type
_entity_poly.pdbx_seq_one_letter_code
_entity_poly.pdbx_strand_id
1 'polypeptide(L)'
;MKTFTFLLCLAAVVAAVVSSPTKNDDKELEGEWNKHKDSIMKRLEENHASLETQYKIQLDKVKSSNGAEKESAQQKADTLKQEIQKSKLVISRLKET
;
A
#
# COMPACT_ATOMS: atom_id res chain seq x y z
N MET A 1 -47.58 -29.45 1.49
CA MET A 1 -47.61 -28.14 0.79
C MET A 1 -47.01 -27.08 1.69
N LYS A 2 -45.79 -26.60 1.42
CA LYS A 2 -45.13 -25.35 1.92
C LYS A 2 -43.60 -25.46 1.74
N THR A 3 -43.13 -25.56 0.50
CA THR A 3 -41.67 -25.51 0.23
C THR A 3 -41.30 -24.74 -1.04
N PHE A 4 -42.27 -24.23 -1.81
CA PHE A 4 -41.98 -23.65 -3.13
C PHE A 4 -41.97 -22.12 -3.20
N THR A 5 -42.14 -21.41 -2.08
CA THR A 5 -42.22 -19.93 -2.11
C THR A 5 -40.87 -19.23 -1.85
N PHE A 6 -39.87 -19.92 -1.30
CA PHE A 6 -38.59 -19.27 -0.96
C PHE A 6 -37.58 -19.22 -2.11
N LEU A 7 -37.72 -20.05 -3.15
CA LEU A 7 -36.76 -20.08 -4.26
C LEU A 7 -36.94 -18.96 -5.30
N LEU A 8 -38.09 -18.29 -5.32
CA LEU A 8 -38.39 -17.27 -6.33
C LEU A 8 -37.85 -15.88 -5.98
N CYS A 9 -37.64 -15.55 -4.71
CA CYS A 9 -37.07 -14.26 -4.33
C CYS A 9 -35.54 -14.19 -4.51
N LEU A 10 -34.84 -15.33 -4.47
CA LEU A 10 -33.38 -15.33 -4.56
C LEU A 10 -32.88 -15.14 -6.00
N ALA A 11 -33.64 -15.60 -7.00
CA ALA A 11 -33.28 -15.45 -8.41
C ALA A 11 -33.46 -14.00 -8.93
N ALA A 12 -34.46 -13.28 -8.42
CA ALA A 12 -34.75 -11.91 -8.86
C ALA A 12 -33.70 -10.89 -8.37
N VAL A 13 -33.14 -11.08 -7.17
CA VAL A 13 -32.11 -10.18 -6.61
C VAL A 13 -30.77 -10.35 -7.34
N VAL A 14 -30.42 -11.58 -7.72
CA VAL A 14 -29.18 -11.84 -8.47
C VAL A 14 -29.29 -11.31 -9.90
N ALA A 15 -30.45 -11.40 -10.56
CA ALA A 15 -30.65 -10.82 -11.88
C ALA A 15 -30.63 -9.28 -11.89
N ALA A 16 -31.07 -8.62 -10.80
CA ALA A 16 -31.04 -7.16 -10.67
C ALA A 16 -29.62 -6.59 -10.44
N VAL A 17 -28.73 -7.33 -9.77
CA VAL A 17 -27.33 -6.89 -9.54
C VAL A 17 -26.46 -7.09 -10.79
N VAL A 18 -26.79 -8.05 -11.65
CA VAL A 18 -26.00 -8.39 -12.86
C VAL A 18 -26.48 -7.58 -14.09
N SER A 19 -27.65 -6.95 -14.04
CA SER A 19 -28.23 -6.18 -15.16
C SER A 19 -27.93 -4.69 -15.10
N SER A 20 -26.62 -4.36 -15.14
CA SER A 20 -26.02 -3.18 -15.79
C SER A 20 -24.96 -2.55 -14.88
N PRO A 21 -23.66 -2.77 -15.14
CA PRO A 21 -22.68 -1.76 -14.77
C PRO A 21 -23.09 -0.49 -15.51
N THR A 22 -23.65 0.49 -14.80
CA THR A 22 -23.87 1.77 -15.47
C THR A 22 -22.51 2.41 -15.64
N LYS A 23 -22.24 3.05 -16.78
CA LYS A 23 -20.98 3.79 -17.02
C LYS A 23 -20.64 4.84 -15.94
N ASN A 24 -21.59 5.15 -15.05
CA ASN A 24 -21.40 6.04 -13.92
C ASN A 24 -20.81 5.32 -12.71
N ASP A 25 -21.15 4.05 -12.46
CA ASP A 25 -20.57 3.25 -11.38
C ASP A 25 -19.06 3.07 -11.60
N ASP A 26 -18.65 2.85 -12.86
CA ASP A 26 -17.23 2.77 -13.22
C ASP A 26 -16.46 4.06 -12.92
N LYS A 27 -17.08 5.23 -13.12
CA LYS A 27 -16.47 6.54 -12.85
C LYS A 27 -16.38 6.86 -11.36
N GLU A 28 -17.40 6.49 -10.58
CA GLU A 28 -17.39 6.66 -9.13
C GLU A 28 -16.33 5.75 -8.49
N LEU A 29 -16.29 4.48 -8.90
CA LEU A 29 -15.28 3.52 -8.46
C LEU A 29 -13.86 3.94 -8.84
N GLU A 30 -13.66 4.46 -10.06
CA GLU A 30 -12.37 5.00 -10.49
C GLU A 30 -11.97 6.25 -9.69
N GLY A 31 -12.94 7.11 -9.34
CA GLY A 31 -12.72 8.26 -8.46
C GLY A 31 -12.29 7.87 -7.05
N GLU A 32 -12.98 6.93 -6.42
CA GLU A 32 -12.61 6.42 -5.09
C GLU A 32 -11.28 5.66 -5.11
N TRP A 33 -11.02 4.85 -6.16
CA TRP A 33 -9.72 4.22 -6.36
C TRP A 33 -8.59 5.25 -6.41
N ASN A 34 -8.75 6.31 -7.19
CA ASN A 34 -7.73 7.36 -7.31
C ASN A 34 -7.49 8.08 -5.98
N LYS A 35 -8.54 8.43 -5.22
CA LYS A 35 -8.39 9.03 -3.88
C LYS A 35 -7.64 8.11 -2.92
N HIS A 36 -8.00 6.82 -2.90
CA HIS A 36 -7.32 5.84 -2.05
C HIS A 36 -5.87 5.64 -2.46
N LYS A 37 -5.61 5.57 -3.76
CA LYS A 37 -4.26 5.47 -4.33
C LYS A 37 -3.39 6.66 -3.92
N ASP A 38 -3.90 7.89 -4.01
CA ASP A 38 -3.16 9.10 -3.58
C ASP A 38 -2.84 9.08 -2.09
N SER A 39 -3.81 8.68 -1.26
CA SER A 39 -3.60 8.54 0.19
C SER A 39 -2.54 7.48 0.52
N ILE A 40 -2.57 6.33 -0.16
CA ILE A 40 -1.56 5.28 -0.02
C ILE A 40 -0.20 5.79 -0.49
N MET A 41 -0.14 6.47 -1.64
CA MET A 41 1.09 7.04 -2.19
C MET A 41 1.74 8.00 -1.20
N LYS A 42 0.96 8.93 -0.64
CA LYS A 42 1.44 9.89 0.35
C LYS A 42 2.06 9.19 1.56
N ARG A 43 1.39 8.19 2.12
CA ARG A 43 1.91 7.41 3.26
C ARG A 43 3.19 6.65 2.91
N LEU A 44 3.29 6.11 1.70
CA LEU A 44 4.50 5.43 1.24
C LEU A 44 5.67 6.41 1.11
N GLU A 45 5.45 7.61 0.57
CA GLU A 45 6.45 8.65 0.43
C GLU A 45 6.92 9.19 1.80
N GLU A 46 6.00 9.40 2.75
CA GLU A 46 6.32 9.77 4.13
C GLU A 46 7.17 8.69 4.83
N ASN A 47 6.78 7.42 4.71
CA ASN A 47 7.55 6.31 5.24
C ASN A 47 8.93 6.21 4.58
N HIS A 48 9.02 6.46 3.27
CA HIS A 48 10.29 6.48 2.54
C HIS A 48 11.25 7.54 3.10
N ALA A 49 10.77 8.76 3.29
CA ALA A 49 11.56 9.86 3.85
C ALA A 49 12.01 9.57 5.29
N SER A 50 11.17 8.90 6.09
CA SER A 50 11.54 8.44 7.43
C SER A 50 12.68 7.42 7.39
N LEU A 51 12.61 6.42 6.50
CA LEU A 51 13.68 5.43 6.31
C LEU A 51 15.00 6.11 5.90
N GLU A 52 14.97 7.06 4.96
CA GLU A 52 16.16 7.81 4.55
C GLU A 52 16.77 8.63 5.69
N THR A 53 15.92 9.21 6.55
CA THR A 53 16.36 9.97 7.73
C THR A 53 17.04 9.05 8.74
N GLN A 54 16.42 7.90 9.06
CA GLN A 54 17.01 6.90 9.97
C GLN A 54 18.33 6.36 9.43
N TYR A 55 18.42 6.12 8.13
CA TYR A 55 19.64 5.67 7.47
C TYR A 55 20.78 6.68 7.64
N LYS A 56 20.52 7.97 7.41
CA LYS A 56 21.50 9.05 7.64
C LYS A 56 21.98 9.07 9.10
N ILE A 57 21.06 8.96 10.06
CA ILE A 57 21.41 8.90 11.49
C ILE A 57 22.34 7.72 11.78
N GLN A 58 22.07 6.52 11.25
CA GLN A 58 22.95 5.37 11.44
C GLN A 58 24.32 5.57 10.78
N LEU A 59 24.37 6.17 9.59
CA LEU A 59 25.65 6.49 8.93
C LEU A 59 26.48 7.48 9.75
N ASP A 60 25.86 8.48 10.36
CA ASP A 60 26.58 9.42 11.22
C ASP A 60 27.06 8.73 12.50
N LYS A 61 26.27 7.81 13.06
CA LYS A 61 26.70 6.97 14.17
C LYS A 61 27.87 6.05 13.81
N VAL A 62 27.90 5.48 12.59
CA VAL A 62 29.04 4.68 12.10
C VAL A 62 30.32 5.51 12.04
N LYS A 63 30.23 6.81 11.72
CA LYS A 63 31.38 7.71 11.67
C LYS A 63 31.85 8.14 13.06
N SER A 64 30.92 8.31 14.02
CA SER A 64 31.23 8.83 15.36
C SER A 64 31.52 7.77 16.42
N SER A 65 31.06 6.53 16.23
CA SER A 65 31.24 5.43 17.19
C SER A 65 32.41 4.51 16.82
N ASN A 66 32.80 3.63 17.75
CA ASN A 66 33.84 2.62 17.59
C ASN A 66 33.38 1.24 18.12
N GLY A 67 34.18 0.21 17.84
CA GLY A 67 33.93 -1.16 18.28
C GLY A 67 32.52 -1.68 17.96
N ALA A 68 31.90 -2.36 18.93
CA ALA A 68 30.58 -2.99 18.79
C ALA A 68 29.46 -1.99 18.44
N GLU A 69 29.54 -0.74 18.91
CA GLU A 69 28.52 0.27 18.57
C GLU A 69 28.56 0.64 17.09
N LYS A 70 29.77 0.76 16.52
CA LYS A 70 29.95 1.01 15.09
C LYS A 70 29.44 -0.16 14.25
N GLU A 71 29.76 -1.39 14.65
CA GLU A 71 29.29 -2.59 13.97
C GLU A 71 27.75 -2.70 14.01
N SER A 72 27.14 -2.44 15.17
CA SER A 72 25.68 -2.43 15.29
C SER A 72 25.03 -1.33 14.45
N ALA A 73 25.60 -0.12 14.42
CA ALA A 73 25.11 0.97 13.59
C ALA A 73 25.24 0.64 12.09
N GLN A 74 26.32 -0.03 11.68
CA GLN A 74 26.54 -0.45 10.30
C GLN A 74 25.50 -1.49 9.88
N GLN A 75 25.24 -2.51 10.70
CA GLN A 75 24.21 -3.52 10.41
C GLN A 75 22.81 -2.89 10.25
N LYS A 76 22.47 -1.92 11.10
CA LYS A 76 21.21 -1.17 11.00
C LYS A 76 21.16 -0.34 9.71
N ALA A 77 22.26 0.33 9.35
CA ALA A 77 22.35 1.09 8.10
C ALA A 77 22.16 0.19 6.88
N ASP A 78 22.77 -1.00 6.87
CA ASP A 78 22.64 -1.96 5.76
C ASP A 78 21.20 -2.49 5.62
N THR A 79 20.53 -2.73 6.75
CA THR A 79 19.11 -3.12 6.76
C THR A 79 18.23 -1.99 6.20
N LEU A 80 18.41 -0.77 6.70
CA LEU A 80 17.65 0.41 6.23
C LEU A 80 17.87 0.67 4.73
N LYS A 81 19.09 0.44 4.23
CA LYS A 81 19.39 0.55 2.79
C LYS A 81 18.54 -0.40 1.95
N GLN A 82 18.37 -1.65 2.39
CA GLN A 82 17.51 -2.62 1.71
C GLN A 82 16.02 -2.21 1.77
N GLU A 83 15.56 -1.70 2.92
CA GLU A 83 14.18 -1.22 3.07
C GLU A 83 13.89 -0.01 2.18
N ILE A 84 14.83 0.94 2.06
CA ILE A 84 14.75 2.08 1.14
C ILE A 84 14.61 1.59 -0.31
N GLN A 85 15.38 0.58 -0.72
CA GLN A 85 15.26 0.01 -2.07
C GLN A 85 13.90 -0.65 -2.31
N LYS A 86 13.40 -1.43 -1.34
CA LYS A 86 12.06 -2.03 -1.41
C LYS A 86 10.97 -0.97 -1.50
N SER A 87 11.06 0.07 -0.68
CA SER A 87 10.12 1.20 -0.68
C SER A 87 10.12 1.93 -2.03
N LYS A 88 11.29 2.20 -2.63
CA LYS A 88 11.39 2.78 -3.99
C LYS A 88 10.67 1.94 -5.04
N LEU A 89 10.84 0.62 -4.98
CA LEU A 89 10.18 -0.30 -5.92
C LEU A 89 8.65 -0.28 -5.77
N VAL A 90 8.14 -0.31 -4.53
CA VAL A 90 6.69 -0.27 -4.27
C VAL A 90 6.09 1.05 -4.75
N ILE A 91 6.74 2.18 -4.46
CA ILE A 91 6.30 3.50 -4.92
C ILE A 91 6.27 3.56 -6.46
N SER A 92 7.32 3.09 -7.14
CA SER A 92 7.37 3.09 -8.62
C SER A 92 6.20 2.29 -9.22
N ARG A 93 5.98 1.08 -8.72
CA ARG A 93 4.90 0.21 -9.21
C ARG A 93 3.52 0.84 -9.03
N LEU A 94 3.28 1.47 -7.88
CA LEU A 94 2.00 2.13 -7.62
C LEU A 94 1.82 3.40 -8.49
N LYS A 95 2.91 4.09 -8.85
CA LYS A 95 2.85 5.22 -9.80
C LYS A 95 2.51 4.79 -11.22
N GLU A 96 2.93 3.58 -11.61
CA GLU A 96 2.70 2.98 -12.93
C GLU A 96 1.33 2.29 -13.07
N THR A 97 0.63 2.04 -11.96
CA THR A 97 -0.74 1.49 -11.95
C THR A 97 -1.76 2.58 -12.25
#